data_AF-A0A968TQI3-F1
#
_entry.id   AF-A0A968TQI3-F1
#
_cell.length_a   1.000
_cell.length_b   1.000
_cell.length_c   1.000
_cell.angle_alpha   90.00
_cell.angle_beta   90.00
_cell.angle_gamma   90.00
#
_symmetry.space_group_name_H-M   'P 1'
#
loop_
_entity.id
_entity.type
_entity.pdbx_description
1 polymer ?
#
loop_
_entity_poly.entity_id
_entity_poly.type
_entity_poly.pdbx_seq_one_letter_code
_entity_poly.pdbx_strand_id
1 'polypeptide(L)'
;MPTDYWNRLQTEVIRSGNCTHCGACVGLNPELLEFHQTERGPLPQVRSIEALNQWPNDKKLATFLGNLEEVLAARSQQMPLAWSVCSGRGVPYPDLLNWLFPGVDRDPLIGAYRQIFTGYASDPAVRRRGASGGVISRVLIHLLESGQIDGAIVLQQGLVEPE
;
A
#
# COMPACT_ATOMS: atom_id res chain seq x y z
N MET A 1 -21.25 -5.76 -16.14
CA MET A 1 -21.29 -4.29 -16.16
C MET A 1 -19.87 -3.80 -15.92
N PRO A 2 -19.32 -2.84 -16.67
CA PRO A 2 -18.04 -2.24 -16.28
C PRO A 2 -18.27 -1.54 -14.94
N THR A 3 -17.76 -2.12 -13.86
CA THR A 3 -17.91 -1.55 -12.53
C THR A 3 -17.03 -0.31 -12.45
N ASP A 4 -17.61 0.85 -12.18
CA ASP A 4 -16.86 2.07 -11.89
C ASP A 4 -16.14 1.93 -10.54
N TYR A 5 -14.97 1.30 -10.58
CA TYR A 5 -14.15 1.03 -9.41
C TYR A 5 -13.61 2.31 -8.75
N TRP A 6 -13.50 3.41 -9.51
CA TRP A 6 -13.10 4.69 -8.92
C TRP A 6 -14.20 5.25 -8.03
N ASN A 7 -15.45 5.28 -8.51
CA ASN A 7 -16.57 5.72 -7.69
C ASN A 7 -16.75 4.83 -6.45
N ARG A 8 -16.54 3.52 -6.57
CA ARG A 8 -16.51 2.62 -5.40
C ARG A 8 -15.40 2.99 -4.41
N LEU A 9 -14.17 3.22 -4.89
CA LEU A 9 -13.05 3.65 -4.04
C LEU A 9 -13.35 4.99 -3.35
N GLN A 10 -13.96 5.93 -4.06
CA GLN A 10 -14.39 7.20 -3.49
C GLN A 10 -15.46 7.03 -2.42
N THR A 11 -16.50 6.25 -2.68
CA THR A 11 -17.67 6.15 -1.78
C THR A 11 -17.43 5.22 -0.61
N GLU A 12 -16.92 4.01 -0.86
CA GLU A 12 -16.80 2.95 0.13
C GLU A 12 -15.51 3.07 0.98
N VAL A 13 -14.47 3.75 0.49
CA VAL A 13 -13.17 3.85 1.18
C VAL A 13 -12.81 5.29 1.57
N ILE A 14 -12.82 6.25 0.63
CA ILE A 14 -12.34 7.60 0.90
C ILE A 14 -13.35 8.40 1.73
N ARG A 15 -14.57 8.58 1.21
CA ARG A 15 -15.63 9.38 1.85
C ARG A 15 -16.15 8.77 3.15
N SER A 16 -16.09 7.44 3.25
CA SER A 16 -16.41 6.70 4.48
C SER A 16 -15.33 6.85 5.58
N GLY A 17 -14.15 7.38 5.25
CA GLY A 17 -13.05 7.56 6.20
C GLY A 17 -12.19 6.32 6.43
N ASN A 18 -12.31 5.28 5.60
CA ASN A 18 -11.53 4.04 5.73
C ASN A 18 -10.18 4.07 5.01
N CYS A 19 -9.84 5.15 4.30
CA CYS A 19 -8.57 5.27 3.59
C CYS A 19 -7.38 5.22 4.56
N THR A 20 -6.43 4.32 4.30
CA THR A 20 -5.22 4.13 5.13
C THR A 20 -4.00 4.90 4.60
N HIS A 21 -4.19 5.74 3.58
CA HIS A 21 -3.12 6.52 2.94
C HIS A 21 -1.96 5.69 2.36
N CYS A 22 -2.16 4.39 2.12
CA CYS A 22 -1.08 3.48 1.70
C CYS A 22 -0.56 3.69 0.27
N GLY A 23 -1.34 4.34 -0.60
CA GLY A 23 -0.91 4.69 -1.96
C GLY A 23 -1.04 3.58 -3.00
N ALA A 24 -1.58 2.40 -2.69
CA ALA A 24 -1.75 1.33 -3.69
C ALA A 24 -2.54 1.78 -4.94
N CYS A 25 -3.60 2.57 -4.77
CA CYS A 25 -4.37 3.11 -5.88
C CYS A 25 -3.58 4.07 -6.77
N VAL A 26 -2.85 5.01 -6.15
CA VAL A 26 -1.99 5.98 -6.85
C VAL A 26 -0.82 5.28 -7.54
N GLY A 27 -0.15 4.34 -6.86
CA GLY A 27 0.99 3.62 -7.40
C GLY A 27 0.64 2.67 -8.56
N LEU A 28 -0.58 2.11 -8.56
CA LEU A 28 -1.07 1.26 -9.64
C LEU A 28 -1.67 2.04 -10.82
N ASN A 29 -2.08 3.29 -10.62
CA ASN A 29 -2.69 4.14 -11.65
C ASN A 29 -2.04 5.55 -11.67
N PRO A 30 -0.71 5.67 -11.77
CA PRO A 30 -0.01 6.96 -11.64
C PRO A 30 -0.37 7.96 -12.75
N GLU A 31 -0.87 7.48 -13.89
CA GLU A 31 -1.38 8.25 -15.03
C GLU A 31 -2.76 8.87 -14.82
N LEU A 32 -3.50 8.41 -13.81
CA LEU A 32 -4.87 8.80 -13.53
C LEU A 32 -5.02 9.47 -12.17
N LEU A 33 -4.32 8.95 -11.16
CA LEU A 33 -4.45 9.37 -9.77
C LEU A 33 -3.17 10.03 -9.26
N GLU A 34 -3.34 10.98 -8.34
CA GLU A 34 -2.25 11.58 -7.57
C GLU A 34 -2.70 11.84 -6.14
N PHE A 35 -1.74 12.04 -5.24
CA PHE A 35 -2.04 12.43 -3.87
C PHE A 35 -2.23 13.93 -3.74
N HIS A 36 -3.30 14.32 -3.07
CA HIS A 36 -3.55 15.71 -2.64
C HIS A 36 -3.46 15.76 -1.12
N GLN A 37 -2.67 16.70 -0.60
CA GLN A 37 -2.53 16.88 0.84
C GLN A 37 -3.82 17.43 1.44
N THR A 38 -4.21 16.88 2.59
CA THR A 38 -5.35 17.35 3.39
C THR A 38 -4.92 17.43 4.86
N GLU A 39 -5.74 18.06 5.70
CA GLU A 39 -5.49 18.12 7.15
C GLU A 39 -5.37 16.72 7.80
N ARG A 40 -5.97 15.69 7.20
CA ARG A 40 -5.97 14.31 7.71
C ARG A 40 -4.95 13.41 7.01
N GLY A 41 -4.04 13.99 6.23
CA GLY A 41 -3.06 13.27 5.42
C GLY A 41 -3.43 13.22 3.92
N PRO A 42 -2.57 12.62 3.09
CA PRO A 42 -2.73 12.65 1.64
C PRO A 42 -3.87 11.73 1.19
N LEU A 43 -4.79 12.25 0.36
CA LEU A 43 -5.86 11.46 -0.23
C LEU A 43 -5.71 11.35 -1.74
N PRO A 44 -6.00 10.19 -2.34
CA PRO A 44 -5.94 10.03 -3.78
C PRO A 44 -7.05 10.86 -4.44
N GLN A 45 -6.70 11.58 -5.50
CA GLN A 45 -7.64 12.31 -6.37
C GLN A 45 -7.30 12.06 -7.83
N VAL A 46 -8.29 12.28 -8.72
CA VAL A 46 -8.03 12.26 -10.16
C VAL A 46 -7.18 13.47 -10.50
N ARG A 47 -6.14 13.26 -11.31
CA ARG A 47 -5.28 14.33 -11.82
C ARG A 47 -6.09 15.38 -12.56
N SER A 48 -5.60 16.63 -12.55
CA SER A 48 -6.19 17.68 -13.37
C SER A 48 -6.10 17.34 -14.87
N ILE A 49 -7.01 17.90 -15.68
CA ILE A 49 -7.02 17.70 -17.14
C ILE A 49 -5.66 18.08 -17.75
N GLU A 50 -5.02 19.14 -17.25
CA GLU A 50 -3.69 19.58 -17.67
C GLU A 50 -2.63 18.52 -17.37
N ALA A 51 -2.61 17.97 -16.15
CA ALA A 51 -1.67 16.93 -15.75
C ALA A 51 -1.88 15.62 -16.53
N LEU A 52 -3.14 15.26 -16.80
CA LEU A 52 -3.49 14.08 -17.61
C LEU A 52 -2.97 14.18 -19.05
N ASN A 53 -2.96 15.38 -19.63
CA ASN A 53 -2.46 15.66 -20.98
C ASN A 53 -0.93 15.68 -21.08
N GLN A 54 -0.22 15.84 -19.95
CA GLN A 54 1.24 15.95 -19.91
C GLN A 54 1.93 14.63 -19.54
N TRP A 55 1.18 13.59 -19.20
CA TRP A 55 1.72 12.29 -18.76
C TRP A 55 2.51 11.58 -19.88
N PRO A 56 3.65 10.91 -19.58
CA PRO A 56 4.83 10.93 -20.43
C PRO A 56 4.75 10.27 -21.82
N ASN A 57 3.66 9.59 -22.17
CA ASN A 57 3.56 8.86 -23.44
C ASN A 57 2.29 9.12 -24.28
N ASP A 58 1.29 9.88 -23.79
CA ASP A 58 -0.01 10.01 -24.48
C ASP A 58 -0.41 11.48 -24.69
N LYS A 59 0.18 12.13 -25.70
CA LYS A 59 0.00 13.58 -25.94
C LYS A 59 -1.43 14.03 -26.32
N LYS A 60 -2.44 13.17 -26.46
CA LYS A 60 -3.76 13.58 -27.03
C LYS A 60 -4.95 12.68 -26.60
N LEU A 61 -5.23 12.52 -25.30
CA LEU A 61 -6.51 11.89 -24.88
C LEU A 61 -7.54 12.89 -24.34
N ALA A 62 -7.17 13.78 -23.41
CA ALA A 62 -8.18 14.69 -22.85
C ALA A 62 -8.61 15.80 -23.83
N THR A 63 -7.82 16.07 -24.88
CA THR A 63 -8.21 16.96 -25.99
C THR A 63 -9.26 16.35 -26.93
N PHE A 64 -9.47 15.03 -26.89
CA PHE A 64 -10.41 14.33 -27.77
C PHE A 64 -11.68 13.85 -27.05
N LEU A 65 -11.59 13.49 -25.76
CA LEU A 65 -12.68 12.84 -25.02
C LEU A 65 -13.58 13.78 -24.20
N GLY A 66 -13.23 15.06 -24.03
CA GLY A 66 -14.15 16.13 -23.56
C GLY A 66 -14.81 16.00 -22.16
N ASN A 67 -14.86 14.82 -21.54
CA ASN A 67 -15.51 14.54 -20.27
C ASN A 67 -14.71 13.53 -19.42
N LEU A 68 -14.88 13.63 -18.10
CA LEU A 68 -14.14 12.84 -17.11
C LEU A 68 -14.46 11.33 -17.19
N GLU A 69 -15.69 10.98 -17.59
CA GLU A 69 -16.13 9.58 -17.68
C GLU A 69 -15.37 8.82 -18.76
N GLU A 70 -15.16 9.41 -19.93
CA GLU A 70 -14.42 8.80 -21.03
C GLU A 70 -12.92 8.66 -20.70
N VAL A 71 -12.35 9.62 -19.96
CA VAL A 71 -10.96 9.54 -19.47
C VAL A 71 -10.82 8.42 -18.45
N LEU A 72 -11.75 8.31 -17.50
CA LEU A 72 -11.77 7.22 -16.52
C LEU A 72 -11.87 5.88 -17.25
N ALA A 73 -12.81 5.72 -18.19
CA ALA A 73 -12.96 4.48 -18.95
C ALA A 73 -11.69 4.10 -19.74
N ALA A 74 -10.97 5.08 -20.30
CA ALA A 74 -9.76 4.82 -21.07
C ALA A 74 -8.54 4.48 -20.20
N ARG A 75 -8.43 5.07 -19.00
CA ARG A 75 -7.24 4.96 -18.13
C ARG A 75 -7.44 4.10 -16.87
N SER A 76 -8.64 3.58 -16.61
CA SER A 76 -8.93 2.78 -15.40
C SER A 76 -8.51 1.31 -15.49
N GLN A 77 -7.53 0.95 -16.32
CA GLN A 77 -7.18 -0.46 -16.56
C GLN A 77 -6.77 -1.18 -15.27
N GLN A 78 -6.08 -0.47 -14.37
CA GLN A 78 -5.59 -1.02 -13.10
C GLN A 78 -6.50 -0.68 -11.91
N MET A 79 -7.60 0.04 -12.11
CA MET A 79 -8.57 0.33 -11.05
C MET A 79 -9.25 -0.90 -10.44
N PRO A 80 -9.59 -1.96 -11.20
CA PRO A 80 -10.08 -3.21 -10.62
C PRO A 80 -9.07 -3.85 -9.66
N LEU A 81 -7.78 -3.81 -10.00
CA LEU A 81 -6.70 -4.33 -9.16
C LEU A 81 -6.50 -3.45 -7.93
N ALA A 82 -6.43 -2.13 -8.11
CA ALA A 82 -6.34 -1.18 -7.01
C ALA A 82 -7.49 -1.34 -5.99
N TRP A 83 -8.70 -1.59 -6.48
CA TRP A 83 -9.86 -1.89 -5.65
C TRP A 83 -9.72 -3.23 -4.91
N SER A 84 -9.24 -4.28 -5.58
CA SER A 84 -9.14 -5.62 -4.98
C SER A 84 -8.09 -5.66 -3.86
N VAL A 85 -6.98 -4.93 -3.99
CA VAL A 85 -5.89 -4.86 -3.00
C VAL A 85 -6.02 -3.73 -1.98
N CYS A 86 -7.07 -2.90 -2.06
CA CYS A 86 -7.25 -1.76 -1.17
C CYS A 86 -7.44 -2.21 0.27
N SER A 87 -6.48 -1.91 1.15
CA SER A 87 -6.57 -2.26 2.57
C SER A 87 -7.72 -1.54 3.29
N GLY A 88 -8.10 -0.34 2.84
CA GLY A 88 -9.25 0.41 3.37
C GLY A 88 -10.62 -0.19 3.01
N ARG A 89 -10.70 -1.08 2.01
CA ARG A 89 -11.92 -1.86 1.72
C ARG A 89 -12.11 -3.01 2.73
N GLY A 90 -11.02 -3.42 3.38
CA GLY A 90 -10.94 -4.61 4.19
C GLY A 90 -10.10 -5.70 3.53
N VAL A 91 -9.51 -6.53 4.37
CA VAL A 91 -8.68 -7.68 3.97
C VAL A 91 -9.51 -8.95 4.17
N PRO A 92 -9.59 -9.87 3.19
CA PRO A 92 -10.29 -11.15 3.35
C PRO A 92 -9.46 -12.11 4.21
N TYR A 93 -9.30 -11.79 5.50
CA TYR A 93 -8.44 -12.54 6.42
C TYR A 93 -8.74 -14.04 6.46
N PRO A 94 -10.00 -14.52 6.50
CA PRO A 94 -10.27 -15.96 6.52
C PRO A 94 -9.66 -16.71 5.33
N ASP A 95 -9.86 -16.19 4.12
CA ASP A 95 -9.35 -16.79 2.88
C ASP A 95 -7.82 -16.67 2.79
N LEU A 96 -7.28 -15.50 3.14
CA LEU A 96 -5.83 -15.26 3.16
C LEU A 96 -5.11 -16.20 4.13
N LEU A 97 -5.67 -16.39 5.33
CA LEU A 97 -5.12 -17.29 6.34
C LEU A 97 -5.27 -18.76 5.92
N ASN A 98 -6.37 -19.14 5.26
CA ASN A 98 -6.55 -20.49 4.70
C ASN A 98 -5.50 -20.80 3.63
N TRP A 99 -5.18 -19.82 2.81
CA TRP A 99 -4.17 -19.96 1.75
C TRP A 99 -2.74 -20.02 2.30
N LEU A 100 -2.38 -19.13 3.23
CA LEU A 100 -1.02 -19.07 3.79
C LEU A 100 -0.74 -20.16 4.83
N PHE A 101 -1.74 -20.51 5.63
CA PHE A 101 -1.60 -21.40 6.79
C PHE A 101 -2.71 -22.47 6.79
N PRO A 102 -2.73 -23.36 5.78
CA PRO A 102 -3.75 -24.40 5.67
C PRO A 102 -3.68 -25.37 6.86
N GLY A 103 -4.84 -25.65 7.47
CA GLY A 103 -4.95 -26.63 8.57
C GLY A 103 -4.36 -26.17 9.91
N VAL A 104 -3.99 -24.90 10.06
CA VAL A 104 -3.49 -24.34 11.32
C VAL A 104 -4.66 -23.86 12.18
N ASP A 105 -4.71 -24.33 13.42
CA ASP A 105 -5.68 -23.86 14.43
C ASP A 105 -5.44 -22.38 14.75
N ARG A 106 -6.52 -21.63 14.98
CA ARG A 106 -6.48 -20.16 15.02
C ARG A 106 -6.98 -19.67 16.35
N ASP A 107 -6.15 -18.86 16.98
CA ASP A 107 -6.58 -18.12 18.14
C ASP A 107 -7.52 -16.97 17.70
N PRO A 108 -8.70 -16.82 18.32
CA PRO A 108 -9.67 -15.78 17.93
C PRO A 108 -9.16 -14.34 18.09
N LEU A 109 -8.15 -14.10 18.93
CA LEU A 109 -7.61 -12.78 19.22
C LEU A 109 -6.31 -12.50 18.43
N ILE A 110 -5.40 -13.48 18.37
CA ILE A 110 -4.05 -13.31 17.85
C ILE A 110 -3.92 -13.85 16.41
N GLY A 111 -4.82 -14.74 15.99
CA GLY A 111 -4.80 -15.38 14.68
C GLY A 111 -3.93 -16.64 14.62
N ALA A 112 -3.37 -16.92 13.45
CA ALA A 112 -2.53 -18.10 13.23
C ALA A 112 -1.09 -17.85 13.73
N TYR A 113 -0.64 -18.65 14.70
CA TYR A 113 0.74 -18.63 15.18
C TYR A 113 1.24 -20.05 15.45
N ARG A 114 2.56 -20.24 15.42
CA ARG A 114 3.19 -21.51 15.82
C ARG A 114 3.74 -21.46 17.23
N GLN A 115 4.47 -20.40 17.54
CA GLN A 115 5.10 -20.14 18.83
C GLN A 115 5.26 -18.62 19.03
N ILE A 116 5.22 -18.16 20.27
CA ILE A 116 5.39 -16.75 20.64
C ILE A 116 6.56 -16.66 21.62
N PHE A 117 7.49 -15.75 21.35
CA PHE A 117 8.68 -15.54 22.15
C PHE A 117 8.87 -14.06 22.48
N THR A 118 9.58 -13.78 23.57
CA THR A 118 10.02 -12.43 23.93
C THR A 118 11.54 -12.39 23.94
N GLY A 119 12.14 -11.28 23.51
CA GLY A 119 13.59 -11.18 23.41
C GLY A 119 14.07 -9.83 22.88
N TYR A 120 15.38 -9.67 22.81
CA TYR A 120 16.07 -8.49 22.29
C TYR A 120 17.40 -8.90 21.64
N ALA A 121 18.00 -8.01 20.84
CA ALA A 121 19.28 -8.26 20.20
C ALA A 121 20.41 -8.42 21.24
N SER A 122 21.17 -9.52 21.16
CA SER A 122 22.31 -9.77 22.05
C SER A 122 23.45 -8.75 21.86
N ASP A 123 23.60 -8.22 20.64
CA ASP A 123 24.51 -7.10 20.35
C ASP A 123 23.97 -5.80 20.99
N PRO A 124 24.68 -5.19 21.97
CA PRO A 124 24.25 -3.97 22.63
C PRO A 124 24.10 -2.76 21.69
N ALA A 125 24.87 -2.70 20.62
CA ALA A 125 24.78 -1.62 19.65
C ALA A 125 23.50 -1.71 18.82
N VAL A 126 23.13 -2.92 18.38
CA VAL A 126 21.85 -3.17 17.69
C VAL A 126 20.67 -2.95 18.63
N ARG A 127 20.75 -3.48 19.86
CA ARG A 127 19.68 -3.33 20.86
C ARG A 127 19.36 -1.87 21.16
N ARG A 128 20.38 -1.03 21.32
CA ARG A 128 20.20 0.39 21.68
C ARG A 128 19.68 1.25 20.53
N ARG A 129 20.07 0.94 19.29
CA ARG A 129 19.70 1.73 18.12
C ARG A 129 18.42 1.25 17.42
N GLY A 130 18.05 -0.01 17.62
CA GLY A 130 16.88 -0.60 16.97
C GLY A 130 15.59 -0.38 17.76
N ALA A 131 14.47 -0.23 17.04
CA ALA A 131 13.14 -0.27 17.64
C ALA A 131 12.89 -1.61 18.35
N SER A 132 12.14 -1.57 19.46
CA SER A 132 11.74 -2.77 20.21
C SER A 132 12.89 -3.73 20.56
N GLY A 133 14.03 -3.18 20.97
CA GLY A 133 15.22 -3.95 21.34
C GLY A 133 16.01 -4.53 20.16
N GLY A 134 15.74 -4.07 18.93
CA GLY A 134 16.51 -4.41 17.74
C GLY A 134 16.26 -5.82 17.19
N VAL A 135 15.13 -6.45 17.54
CA VAL A 135 14.81 -7.83 17.12
C VAL A 135 14.79 -7.98 15.60
N ILE A 136 14.00 -7.14 14.90
CA ILE A 136 13.90 -7.19 13.43
C ILE A 136 15.28 -6.93 12.80
N SER A 137 15.99 -5.90 13.27
CA SER A 137 17.33 -5.58 12.76
C SER A 137 18.30 -6.75 12.95
N ARG A 138 18.31 -7.42 14.10
CA ARG A 138 19.21 -8.56 14.33
C ARG A 138 18.85 -9.76 13.45
N VAL A 139 17.56 -10.03 13.23
CA VAL A 139 17.11 -11.08 12.30
C VAL A 139 17.60 -10.79 10.88
N LEU A 140 17.39 -9.56 10.38
CA LEU A 140 17.84 -9.16 9.04
C LEU A 140 19.35 -9.24 8.88
N ILE A 141 20.12 -8.74 9.86
CA ILE A 141 21.59 -8.83 9.87
C ILE A 141 22.02 -10.29 9.79
N HIS A 142 21.44 -11.17 10.62
CA HIS A 142 21.79 -12.60 10.60
C HIS A 142 21.50 -13.25 9.24
N LEU A 143 20.31 -12.99 8.65
CA LEU A 143 19.95 -13.55 7.36
C LEU A 143 20.92 -13.11 6.25
N LEU A 144 21.32 -11.84 6.24
CA LEU A 144 22.33 -11.30 5.31
C LEU A 144 23.72 -11.91 5.54
N GLU A 145 24.20 -11.92 6.79
CA GLU A 145 25.52 -12.48 7.16
C GLU A 145 25.63 -13.97 6.82
N SER A 146 24.52 -14.71 6.98
CA SER A 146 24.44 -16.14 6.67
C SER A 146 24.20 -16.45 5.18
N GLY A 147 23.95 -15.44 4.34
CA GLY A 147 23.61 -15.62 2.92
C GLY A 147 22.25 -16.29 2.67
N GLN A 148 21.32 -16.21 3.62
CA GLN A 148 19.94 -16.70 3.42
C GLN A 148 19.08 -15.74 2.60
N ILE A 149 19.48 -14.47 2.53
CA ILE A 149 18.89 -13.45 1.66
C ILE A 149 20.02 -12.60 1.04
N ASP A 150 19.81 -12.14 -0.18
CA ASP A 150 20.75 -11.24 -0.88
C ASP A 150 20.54 -9.76 -0.52
N GLY A 151 19.36 -9.43 -0.01
CA GLY A 151 18.97 -8.05 0.32
C GLY A 151 17.69 -8.00 1.14
N ALA A 152 17.42 -6.83 1.73
CA ALA A 152 16.21 -6.55 2.48
C ALA A 152 15.63 -5.19 2.05
N ILE A 153 14.33 -5.16 1.78
CA ILE A 153 13.61 -3.90 1.56
C ILE A 153 13.27 -3.33 2.95
N VAL A 154 13.78 -2.13 3.23
CA VAL A 154 13.62 -1.46 4.52
C VAL A 154 13.12 -0.03 4.31
N LEU A 155 12.51 0.53 5.36
CA LEU A 155 12.16 1.94 5.38
C LEU A 155 13.39 2.76 5.82
N GLN A 156 13.61 3.90 5.16
CA GLN A 156 14.56 4.89 5.62
C GLN A 156 13.98 5.63 6.82
N GLN A 157 14.82 5.96 7.80
CA GLN A 157 14.42 6.87 8.87
C GLN A 157 14.06 8.21 8.25
N GLY A 158 12.87 8.73 8.57
CA GLY A 158 12.43 10.04 8.12
C GLY A 158 13.44 11.13 8.49
N LEU A 159 13.58 12.13 7.63
CA LEU A 159 14.36 13.32 7.90
C LEU A 159 13.71 14.12 9.05
N VAL A 160 14.51 14.88 9.78
CA VAL A 160 14.01 15.76 10.87
C VAL A 160 13.07 16.84 10.30
N GLU A 161 13.30 17.23 9.04
CA GLU A 161 12.45 18.15 8.28
C GLU A 161 11.91 17.41 7.05
N PRO A 162 10.59 17.37 6.83
CA PRO A 162 10.01 16.86 5.60
C PRO A 162 10.33 17.84 4.45
N GLU A 163 10.82 17.29 3.34
CA GLU A 163 11.10 17.99 2.08
C GLU A 163 9.84 18.49 1.36
#